data_AF-A0A3P8JMM6-F1
#
_entry.id   AF-A0A3P8JMM6-F1
#
_cell.length_a   1.000
_cell.length_b   1.000
_cell.length_c   1.000
_cell.angle_alpha   90.00
_cell.angle_beta   90.00
_cell.angle_gamma   90.00
#
_symmetry.space_group_name_H-M   'P 1'
#
loop_
_entity.id
_entity.type
_entity.pdbx_description
1 polymer ?
#
loop_
_entity_poly.entity_id
_entity_poly.type
_entity_poly.pdbx_seq_one_letter_code
_entity_poly.pdbx_strand_id
1 'polypeptide(L)'
;MFVAALIFAVLSLPLKRLGITGLLIRYISPPIVFGSLLVIIGAQLASIGPAGWFSTASGGTLSTSFITALATVLAIIGCMVFGRHDLIKRGALLWGIVVGVVVFKLLTTWHLPDLANAPFVALPHFFAFGFGVSLPVVLLMMLAFLQASAEAMGMYSLLADWGGQTLTTQRINRGLFTEFIGCAIGAAAGGLGTTSYPENVGIIRVSGVGSRFVTLAAGVLSLLIGLLPQVGLLLASLPQPVLSAASSILFGIITLSGIQIMARIHWDELNLAVAAPAFILSMGVCIYRQRC
;
A
#
# COMPACT_ATOMS: atom_id res chain seq x y z
N MET A 1 6.33 -16.13 -2.62
CA MET A 1 5.51 -15.36 -1.66
C MET A 1 4.91 -16.25 -0.58
N PHE A 2 4.09 -17.24 -0.94
CA PHE A 2 3.47 -18.19 0.01
C PHE A 2 4.45 -18.75 1.05
N VAL A 3 5.57 -19.35 0.61
CA VAL A 3 6.57 -19.94 1.50
C VAL A 3 7.22 -18.89 2.42
N ALA A 4 7.61 -17.73 1.89
CA ALA A 4 8.19 -16.65 2.70
C ALA A 4 7.20 -16.13 3.75
N ALA A 5 5.91 -16.07 3.42
CA ALA A 5 4.86 -15.62 4.33
C ALA A 5 4.67 -16.62 5.47
N LEU A 6 4.71 -17.93 5.17
CA LEU A 6 4.69 -18.97 6.20
C LEU A 6 5.92 -18.92 7.10
N ILE A 7 7.12 -18.68 6.55
CA ILE A 7 8.34 -18.51 7.34
C ILE A 7 8.18 -17.33 8.29
N PHE A 8 7.73 -16.17 7.81
CA PHE A 8 7.47 -15.01 8.67
C PHE A 8 6.37 -15.23 9.70
N ALA A 9 5.30 -15.96 9.35
CA ALA A 9 4.25 -16.35 10.28
C ALA A 9 4.83 -17.25 11.40
N VAL A 10 5.64 -18.24 11.05
CA VAL A 10 6.33 -19.09 12.05
C VAL A 10 7.25 -18.26 12.94
N LEU A 11 8.05 -17.36 12.34
CA LEU A 11 8.95 -16.50 13.10
C LEU A 11 8.21 -15.56 14.06
N SER A 12 6.98 -15.15 13.71
CA SER A 12 6.11 -14.26 14.50
C SER A 12 5.12 -14.99 15.42
N LEU A 13 5.30 -16.30 15.63
CA LEU A 13 4.44 -17.08 16.51
C LEU A 13 4.28 -16.41 17.88
N PRO A 14 3.03 -16.22 18.37
CA PRO A 14 2.75 -15.49 19.61
C PRO A 14 2.99 -16.34 20.87
N LEU A 15 4.14 -17.03 20.93
CA LEU A 15 4.60 -17.82 22.07
C LEU A 15 5.37 -16.92 23.05
N LYS A 16 5.07 -17.02 24.35
CA LYS A 16 5.57 -16.14 25.43
C LYS A 16 7.11 -15.99 25.52
N ARG A 17 7.90 -16.88 24.90
CA ARG A 17 9.38 -16.86 24.90
C ARG A 17 10.05 -17.04 23.53
N LEU A 18 9.30 -17.26 22.44
CA LEU A 18 9.83 -17.69 21.13
C LEU A 18 9.51 -16.73 19.97
N GLY A 19 8.79 -15.64 20.20
CA GLY A 19 8.54 -14.64 19.15
C GLY A 19 9.79 -13.80 18.89
N ILE A 20 10.76 -14.36 18.15
CA ILE A 20 12.06 -13.77 17.86
C ILE A 20 11.91 -12.53 16.97
N THR A 21 10.91 -12.46 16.07
CA THR A 21 10.68 -11.30 15.19
C THR A 21 10.30 -10.03 15.95
N GLY A 22 9.39 -10.05 16.92
CA GLY A 22 9.09 -8.84 17.72
C GLY A 22 10.28 -8.31 18.53
N LEU A 23 11.25 -9.19 18.85
CA LEU A 23 12.49 -8.82 19.54
C LEU A 23 13.55 -8.30 18.55
N LEU A 24 13.84 -9.04 17.48
CA LEU A 24 14.78 -8.65 16.42
C LEU A 24 14.36 -7.37 15.72
N ILE A 25 13.08 -7.25 15.40
CA ILE A 25 12.60 -6.11 14.63
C ILE A 25 12.56 -4.84 15.50
N ARG A 26 12.47 -4.94 16.84
CA ARG A 26 12.68 -3.78 17.73
C ARG A 26 14.09 -3.19 17.60
N TYR A 27 15.10 -4.02 17.30
CA TYR A 27 16.47 -3.57 17.04
C TYR A 27 16.67 -3.03 15.61
N ILE A 28 15.87 -3.49 14.65
CA ILE A 28 15.93 -3.06 13.23
C ILE A 28 14.97 -1.88 12.93
N SER A 29 14.03 -1.59 13.82
CA SER A 29 12.99 -0.55 13.65
C SER A 29 13.20 0.75 14.44
N PRO A 30 14.41 1.30 14.59
CA PRO A 30 14.52 2.72 14.86
C PRO A 30 13.67 3.50 13.84
N PRO A 31 12.92 4.53 14.26
CA PRO A 31 12.09 5.34 13.37
C PRO A 31 12.85 5.89 12.15
N ILE A 32 14.18 6.03 12.25
CA ILE A 32 15.06 6.52 11.18
C ILE A 32 15.14 5.53 10.02
N VAL A 33 15.21 4.23 10.31
CA VAL A 33 15.26 3.17 9.29
C VAL A 33 13.92 3.08 8.57
N PHE A 34 12.81 3.08 9.33
CA PHE A 34 11.48 3.00 8.73
C PHE A 34 11.13 4.24 7.89
N GLY A 35 11.34 5.42 8.45
CA GLY A 35 11.03 6.67 7.78
C GLY A 35 11.87 6.89 6.52
N SER A 36 13.16 6.52 6.54
CA SER A 36 14.01 6.58 5.35
C SER A 36 13.55 5.58 4.28
N LEU A 37 13.15 4.36 4.66
CA LEU A 37 12.63 3.37 3.71
C LEU A 37 11.33 3.83 3.03
N LEU A 38 10.39 4.44 3.75
CA LEU A 38 9.18 5.00 3.15
C LEU A 38 9.49 6.12 2.15
N VAL A 39 10.44 7.00 2.48
CA VAL A 39 10.87 8.08 1.57
C VAL A 39 11.56 7.52 0.33
N ILE A 40 12.39 6.49 0.49
CA ILE A 40 13.03 5.79 -0.63
C ILE A 40 11.99 5.14 -1.55
N ILE A 41 11.02 4.41 -0.98
CA ILE A 41 9.94 3.76 -1.75
C ILE A 41 9.16 4.80 -2.55
N GLY A 42 8.74 5.88 -1.89
CA GLY A 42 8.01 6.97 -2.54
C GLY A 42 8.81 7.64 -3.65
N ALA A 43 10.10 7.90 -3.43
CA ALA A 43 10.99 8.49 -4.42
C ALA A 43 11.22 7.59 -5.64
N GLN A 44 11.35 6.27 -5.44
CA GLN A 44 11.47 5.32 -6.56
C GLN A 44 10.16 5.24 -7.38
N LEU A 45 9.01 5.27 -6.71
CA LEU A 45 7.70 5.22 -7.35
C LEU A 45 7.33 6.52 -8.09
N ALA A 46 8.06 7.61 -7.83
CA ALA A 46 7.96 8.86 -8.61
C ALA A 46 8.34 8.67 -10.09
N SER A 47 9.04 7.58 -10.44
CA SER A 47 9.30 7.24 -11.84
C SER A 47 8.09 6.58 -12.54
N ILE A 48 7.14 6.04 -11.79
CA ILE A 48 5.98 5.29 -12.31
C ILE A 48 4.73 6.15 -12.33
N GLY A 49 4.47 6.91 -11.27
CA GLY A 49 3.24 7.71 -11.11
C GLY A 49 3.05 8.74 -12.24
N PRO A 50 3.90 9.78 -12.32
CA PRO A 50 3.83 10.82 -13.35
C PRO A 50 3.98 10.30 -14.79
N ALA A 51 4.72 9.21 -15.01
CA ALA A 51 4.97 8.70 -16.36
C ALA A 51 3.67 8.38 -17.11
N GLY A 52 2.66 7.84 -16.42
CA GLY A 52 1.38 7.52 -17.05
C GLY A 52 0.45 8.71 -17.28
N TRP A 53 0.78 9.91 -16.79
CA TRP A 53 0.01 11.13 -17.08
C TRP A 53 0.08 11.50 -18.56
N PHE A 54 1.18 11.10 -19.21
CA PHE A 54 1.47 11.34 -20.61
C PHE A 54 1.30 10.08 -21.47
N SER A 55 0.70 9.01 -20.92
CA SER A 55 0.50 7.78 -21.67
C SER A 55 -0.62 7.92 -22.70
N THR A 56 -0.38 7.47 -23.92
CA THR A 56 -1.40 7.33 -24.98
C THR A 56 -1.89 5.89 -25.13
N ALA A 57 -1.40 4.95 -24.30
CA ALA A 57 -1.71 3.53 -24.40
C ALA A 57 -3.21 3.21 -24.19
N SER A 58 -3.96 4.12 -23.54
CA SER A 58 -5.40 3.99 -23.31
C SER A 58 -6.27 4.62 -24.41
N GLY A 59 -5.70 4.94 -25.58
CA GLY A 59 -6.45 5.49 -26.74
C GLY A 59 -6.68 7.00 -26.71
N GLY A 60 -6.16 7.69 -25.69
CA GLY A 60 -6.16 9.16 -25.61
C GLY A 60 -4.95 9.78 -26.32
N THR A 61 -5.09 11.05 -26.72
CA THR A 61 -3.93 11.89 -27.09
C THR A 61 -3.18 12.34 -25.84
N LEU A 62 -1.93 12.76 -26.02
CA LEU A 62 -1.09 13.29 -24.93
C LEU A 62 -1.81 14.36 -24.08
N SER A 63 -2.53 15.27 -24.74
CA SER A 63 -3.28 16.34 -24.09
C SER A 63 -4.47 15.82 -23.29
N THR A 64 -5.24 14.89 -23.84
CA THR A 64 -6.40 14.30 -23.14
C THR A 64 -5.98 13.50 -21.90
N SER A 65 -4.88 12.75 -21.99
CA SER A 65 -4.31 12.01 -20.86
C SER A 65 -3.83 12.95 -19.75
N PHE A 66 -3.14 14.03 -20.12
CA PHE A 66 -2.66 15.03 -19.16
C PHE A 66 -3.82 15.76 -18.47
N ILE A 67 -4.82 16.22 -19.23
CA ILE A 67 -6.02 16.89 -18.68
C ILE A 67 -6.76 15.96 -17.73
N THR A 68 -6.92 14.70 -18.10
CA THR A 68 -7.56 13.68 -17.26
C THR A 68 -6.80 13.45 -15.96
N ALA A 69 -5.48 13.28 -16.05
CA ALA A 69 -4.63 13.07 -14.88
C ALA A 69 -4.66 14.29 -13.94
N LEU A 70 -4.59 15.49 -14.50
CA LEU A 70 -4.70 16.74 -13.76
C LEU A 70 -6.07 16.88 -13.08
N ALA A 71 -7.17 16.62 -13.80
CA ALA A 71 -8.52 16.64 -13.25
C ALA A 71 -8.69 15.63 -12.11
N THR A 72 -8.12 14.42 -12.25
CA THR A 72 -8.09 13.39 -11.21
C THR A 72 -7.39 13.92 -9.95
N VAL A 73 -6.19 14.49 -10.09
CA VAL A 73 -5.44 15.04 -8.96
C VAL A 73 -6.16 16.21 -8.29
N LEU A 74 -6.68 17.16 -9.07
CA LEU A 74 -7.41 18.30 -8.53
C LEU A 74 -8.67 17.85 -7.79
N ALA A 75 -9.36 16.82 -8.29
CA ALA A 75 -10.51 16.23 -7.62
C ALA A 75 -10.11 15.57 -6.28
N ILE A 76 -9.01 14.81 -6.26
CA ILE A 76 -8.51 14.19 -5.01
C ILE A 76 -8.15 15.29 -3.99
N ILE A 77 -7.35 16.27 -4.39
CA ILE A 77 -6.91 17.37 -3.52
C ILE A 77 -8.13 18.17 -3.05
N GLY A 78 -9.06 18.48 -3.95
CA GLY A 78 -10.30 19.18 -3.62
C GLY A 78 -11.12 18.41 -2.59
N CYS A 79 -11.26 17.09 -2.73
CA CYS A 79 -11.92 16.24 -1.74
C CYS A 79 -11.18 16.22 -0.39
N MET A 80 -9.84 16.24 -0.39
CA MET A 80 -9.03 16.26 0.82
C MET A 80 -9.12 17.59 1.59
N VAL A 81 -9.12 18.71 0.88
CA VAL A 81 -9.10 20.08 1.44
C VAL A 81 -10.51 20.56 1.81
N PHE A 82 -11.47 20.41 0.88
CA PHE A 82 -12.83 20.96 1.04
C PHE A 82 -13.85 19.93 1.53
N GLY A 83 -13.48 18.64 1.63
CA GLY A 83 -14.34 17.59 2.17
C GLY A 83 -14.57 17.81 3.66
N ARG A 84 -15.56 18.64 3.99
CA ARG A 84 -15.73 19.18 5.34
C ARG A 84 -16.00 18.10 6.39
N HIS A 85 -16.83 17.06 6.15
CA HIS A 85 -16.94 15.95 7.11
C HIS A 85 -17.30 14.56 6.51
N ASP A 86 -16.57 13.56 6.99
CA ASP A 86 -16.81 12.12 7.08
C ASP A 86 -16.80 11.17 5.87
N LEU A 87 -17.31 11.47 4.67
CA LEU A 87 -17.26 10.49 3.56
C LEU A 87 -16.43 10.94 2.38
N ILE A 88 -16.54 12.22 2.00
CA ILE A 88 -15.83 12.76 0.84
C ILE A 88 -14.31 12.77 1.08
N LYS A 89 -13.89 13.16 2.29
CA LYS A 89 -12.46 13.20 2.65
C LYS A 89 -11.87 11.79 2.81
N ARG A 90 -12.63 10.84 3.36
CA ARG A 90 -12.19 9.44 3.55
C ARG A 90 -12.12 8.68 2.22
N GLY A 91 -13.04 9.00 1.30
CA GLY A 91 -13.07 8.46 -0.06
C GLY A 91 -12.41 9.35 -1.11
N ALA A 92 -11.55 10.31 -0.73
CA ALA A 92 -11.02 11.31 -1.67
C ALA A 92 -10.33 10.69 -2.88
N LEU A 93 -9.59 9.60 -2.68
CA LEU A 93 -8.96 8.84 -3.76
C LEU A 93 -10.01 8.20 -4.69
N LEU A 94 -11.05 7.59 -4.11
CA LEU A 94 -12.15 6.97 -4.87
C LEU A 94 -12.91 8.01 -5.71
N TRP A 95 -13.31 9.13 -5.10
CA TRP A 95 -14.00 10.22 -5.79
C TRP A 95 -13.13 10.82 -6.90
N GLY A 96 -11.83 10.98 -6.62
CA GLY A 96 -10.85 11.39 -7.61
C GLY A 96 -10.82 10.49 -8.84
N ILE A 97 -10.73 9.18 -8.64
CA ILE A 97 -10.76 8.19 -9.72
C ILE A 97 -12.07 8.28 -10.50
N VAL A 98 -13.22 8.39 -9.82
CA VAL A 98 -14.54 8.54 -10.47
C VAL A 98 -14.56 9.78 -11.38
N VAL A 99 -14.14 10.94 -10.86
CA VAL A 99 -14.07 12.18 -11.65
C VAL A 99 -13.11 12.02 -12.82
N GLY A 100 -11.94 11.41 -12.59
CA GLY A 100 -10.95 11.13 -13.63
C GLY A 100 -11.51 10.29 -14.78
N VAL A 101 -12.19 9.18 -14.47
CA VAL A 101 -12.83 8.32 -15.48
C VAL A 101 -13.91 9.06 -16.25
N VAL A 102 -14.73 9.86 -15.57
CA VAL A 102 -15.77 10.67 -16.22
C VAL A 102 -15.15 11.67 -17.20
N VAL A 103 -14.12 12.39 -16.78
CA VAL A 103 -13.39 13.33 -17.67
C VAL A 103 -12.75 12.59 -18.84
N PHE A 104 -12.11 11.44 -18.60
CA PHE A 104 -11.50 10.64 -19.67
C PHE A 104 -12.55 10.21 -20.71
N LYS A 105 -13.71 9.75 -20.26
CA LYS A 105 -14.82 9.34 -21.13
C LYS A 105 -15.42 10.49 -21.94
N LEU A 106 -15.43 11.72 -21.41
CA LEU A 106 -15.91 12.89 -22.15
C LEU A 106 -14.91 13.33 -23.24
N LEU A 107 -13.62 13.09 -23.02
CA LEU A 107 -12.54 13.51 -23.92
C LEU A 107 -12.13 12.42 -24.92
N THR A 108 -12.48 11.15 -24.69
CA THR A 108 -12.02 9.99 -25.46
C THR A 108 -13.11 8.91 -25.59
N THR A 109 -12.93 7.97 -26.52
CA THR A 109 -13.82 6.81 -26.70
C THR A 109 -13.45 5.67 -25.75
N TRP A 110 -13.63 5.89 -24.44
CA TRP A 110 -13.50 4.82 -23.46
C TRP A 110 -14.80 4.04 -23.33
N HIS A 111 -14.73 2.72 -23.54
CA HIS A 111 -15.86 1.81 -23.40
C HIS A 111 -15.77 1.08 -22.07
N LEU A 112 -16.91 0.99 -21.38
CA LEU A 112 -17.06 0.12 -20.23
C LEU A 112 -16.85 -1.33 -20.66
N PRO A 113 -16.20 -2.17 -19.83
CA PRO A 113 -16.08 -3.58 -20.11
C PRO A 113 -17.47 -4.22 -20.17
N ASP A 114 -17.64 -5.23 -21.02
CA ASP A 114 -18.86 -6.01 -21.05
C ASP A 114 -18.99 -6.84 -19.77
N LEU A 115 -19.94 -6.45 -18.92
CA LEU A 115 -20.21 -7.10 -17.64
C LEU A 115 -21.28 -8.20 -17.76
N ALA A 116 -21.98 -8.30 -18.88
CA ALA A 116 -23.10 -9.23 -19.04
C ALA A 116 -22.64 -10.69 -19.12
N ASN A 117 -21.44 -10.92 -19.67
CA ASN A 117 -20.84 -12.24 -19.82
C ASN A 117 -20.03 -12.69 -18.59
N ALA A 118 -19.82 -11.80 -17.61
CA ALA A 118 -19.04 -12.13 -16.42
C ALA A 118 -19.91 -12.85 -15.37
N PRO A 119 -19.42 -13.95 -14.75
CA PRO A 119 -20.14 -14.60 -13.66
C PRO A 119 -20.30 -13.64 -12.47
N PHE A 120 -21.42 -13.75 -11.76
CA PHE A 120 -21.71 -12.87 -10.63
C PHE A 120 -20.79 -13.13 -9.44
N VAL A 121 -20.44 -14.40 -9.19
CA VAL A 121 -19.50 -14.82 -8.13
C VAL A 121 -18.46 -15.76 -8.73
N ALA A 122 -17.19 -15.54 -8.42
CA ALA A 122 -16.12 -16.48 -8.69
C ALA A 122 -15.32 -16.76 -7.43
N LEU A 123 -15.11 -18.05 -7.15
CA LEU A 123 -14.23 -18.48 -6.05
C LEU A 123 -12.77 -18.44 -6.50
N PRO A 124 -11.83 -18.08 -5.62
CA PRO A 124 -10.41 -18.07 -5.95
C PRO A 124 -9.92 -19.50 -6.24
N HIS A 125 -9.15 -19.64 -7.31
CA HIS A 125 -8.43 -20.88 -7.58
C HIS A 125 -7.10 -20.87 -6.83
N PHE A 126 -6.95 -21.78 -5.87
CA PHE A 126 -5.70 -21.92 -5.14
C PHE A 126 -4.59 -22.39 -6.08
N PHE A 127 -3.45 -21.69 -6.01
CA PHE A 127 -2.26 -21.92 -6.84
C PHE A 127 -2.55 -21.90 -8.34
N ALA A 128 -3.39 -20.95 -8.79
CA ALA A 128 -3.72 -20.77 -10.21
C ALA A 128 -2.49 -20.60 -11.12
N PHE A 129 -1.38 -20.07 -10.58
CA PHE A 129 -0.11 -19.88 -11.29
C PHE A 129 0.88 -21.06 -11.13
N GLY A 130 0.45 -22.17 -10.52
CA GLY A 130 1.28 -23.29 -10.14
C GLY A 130 2.01 -23.09 -8.81
N PHE A 131 2.62 -24.16 -8.30
CA PHE A 131 3.42 -24.13 -7.07
C PHE A 131 4.88 -24.47 -7.38
N GLY A 132 5.77 -23.51 -7.13
CA GLY A 132 7.21 -23.67 -7.28
C GLY A 132 7.95 -22.89 -6.20
N VAL A 133 9.03 -23.47 -5.69
CA VAL A 133 9.86 -22.84 -4.66
C VAL A 133 11.23 -22.55 -5.25
N SER A 134 11.55 -21.27 -5.36
CA SER A 134 12.86 -20.79 -5.77
C SER A 134 13.51 -20.07 -4.60
N LEU A 135 14.66 -20.56 -4.15
CA LEU A 135 15.37 -19.99 -3.00
C LEU A 135 15.68 -18.48 -3.18
N PRO A 136 16.20 -18.01 -4.33
CA PRO A 136 16.37 -16.57 -4.57
C PRO A 136 15.09 -15.75 -4.38
N VAL A 137 13.95 -16.25 -4.89
CA VAL A 137 12.66 -15.57 -4.76
C VAL A 137 12.18 -15.57 -3.30
N VAL A 138 12.38 -16.67 -2.57
CA VAL A 138 12.05 -16.73 -1.14
C VAL A 138 12.86 -15.70 -0.36
N LEU A 139 14.18 -15.61 -0.60
CA LEU A 139 15.04 -14.63 0.07
C LEU A 139 14.64 -13.19 -0.25
N LEU A 140 14.34 -12.89 -1.52
CA LEU A 140 13.84 -11.57 -1.92
C LEU A 140 12.53 -11.22 -1.21
N MET A 141 11.60 -12.17 -1.13
CA MET A 141 10.33 -11.96 -0.43
C MET A 141 10.50 -11.86 1.09
N MET A 142 11.49 -12.53 1.67
CA MET A 142 11.82 -12.38 3.08
C MET A 142 12.28 -10.94 3.38
N LEU A 143 13.08 -10.33 2.51
CA LEU A 143 13.47 -8.92 2.64
C LEU A 143 12.25 -7.98 2.52
N ALA A 144 11.36 -8.24 1.56
CA ALA A 144 10.13 -7.46 1.41
C ALA A 144 9.21 -7.58 2.64
N PHE A 145 9.08 -8.77 3.23
CA PHE A 145 8.29 -8.98 4.45
C PHE A 145 8.96 -8.44 5.71
N LEU A 146 10.29 -8.38 5.75
CA LEU A 146 10.99 -7.65 6.81
C LEU A 146 10.58 -6.17 6.76
N GLN A 147 10.58 -5.56 5.58
CA GLN A 147 10.10 -4.19 5.40
C GLN A 147 8.63 -4.03 5.80
N ALA A 148 7.74 -4.90 5.32
CA ALA A 148 6.32 -4.87 5.66
C ALA A 148 6.08 -5.00 7.17
N SER A 149 6.85 -5.86 7.86
CA SER A 149 6.73 -6.00 9.30
C SER A 149 7.11 -4.72 10.04
N ALA A 150 8.18 -4.03 9.62
CA ALA A 150 8.59 -2.75 10.19
C ALA A 150 7.51 -1.67 9.98
N GLU A 151 6.90 -1.64 8.79
CA GLU A 151 5.77 -0.77 8.47
C GLU A 151 4.56 -1.01 9.38
N ALA A 152 4.12 -2.26 9.49
CA ALA A 152 3.03 -2.63 10.38
C ALA A 152 3.29 -2.22 11.83
N MET A 153 4.51 -2.41 12.34
CA MET A 153 4.88 -1.98 13.69
C MET A 153 4.84 -0.47 13.89
N GLY A 154 5.29 0.31 12.91
CA GLY A 154 5.15 1.76 12.91
C GLY A 154 3.69 2.17 13.03
N MET A 155 2.82 1.54 12.24
CA MET A 155 1.38 1.81 12.27
C MET A 155 0.73 1.38 13.60
N TYR A 156 1.13 0.24 14.17
CA TYR A 156 0.64 -0.21 15.47
C TYR A 156 1.04 0.76 16.58
N SER A 157 2.26 1.30 16.54
CA SER A 157 2.76 2.27 17.51
C SER A 157 2.00 3.59 17.39
N LEU A 158 1.80 4.09 16.17
CA LEU A 158 1.04 5.31 15.89
C LEU A 158 -0.43 5.24 16.36
N LEU A 159 -1.04 4.06 16.30
CA LEU A 159 -2.40 3.81 16.82
C LEU A 159 -2.41 3.58 18.32
N ALA A 160 -1.42 2.89 18.87
CA ALA A 160 -1.29 2.67 20.30
C ALA A 160 -1.12 3.99 21.04
N ASP A 161 -0.25 4.87 20.54
CA ASP A 161 -0.04 6.22 21.08
C ASP A 161 -1.32 7.06 21.01
N TRP A 162 -2.03 7.01 19.87
CA TRP A 162 -3.30 7.72 19.70
C TRP A 162 -4.39 7.23 20.67
N GLY A 163 -4.49 5.92 20.87
CA GLY A 163 -5.47 5.30 21.76
C GLY A 163 -5.06 5.20 23.23
N GLY A 164 -3.89 5.73 23.61
CA GLY A 164 -3.35 5.60 24.97
C GLY A 164 -3.11 4.15 25.42
N GLN A 165 -2.78 3.27 24.48
CA GLN A 165 -2.62 1.83 24.70
C GLN A 165 -1.14 1.45 24.77
N THR A 166 -0.81 0.46 25.60
CA THR A 166 0.54 -0.12 25.63
C THR A 166 0.70 -1.19 24.57
N LEU A 167 1.74 -1.04 23.74
CA LEU A 167 2.09 -1.99 22.69
C LEU A 167 3.17 -2.96 23.19
N THR A 168 2.74 -4.10 23.73
CA THR A 168 3.67 -5.15 24.18
C THR A 168 4.19 -5.98 23.00
N THR A 169 5.38 -6.57 23.13
CA THR A 169 5.96 -7.47 22.12
C THR A 169 4.99 -8.61 21.74
N GLN A 170 4.21 -9.11 22.69
CA GLN A 170 3.21 -10.13 22.43
C GLN A 170 2.06 -9.62 21.54
N ARG A 171 1.62 -8.36 21.69
CA ARG A 171 0.60 -7.76 20.82
C ARG A 171 1.14 -7.56 19.41
N ILE A 172 2.39 -7.12 19.28
CA ILE A 172 3.09 -6.98 17.99
C ILE A 172 3.15 -8.33 17.26
N ASN A 173 3.66 -9.36 17.93
CA ASN A 173 3.79 -10.70 17.35
C ASN A 173 2.44 -11.27 16.92
N ARG A 174 1.37 -11.05 17.69
CA ARG A 174 0.01 -11.45 17.29
C ARG A 174 -0.44 -10.74 16.00
N GLY A 175 -0.20 -9.44 15.87
CA GLY A 175 -0.54 -8.68 14.66
C GLY A 175 0.23 -9.19 13.43
N LEU A 176 1.56 -9.28 13.54
CA LEU A 176 2.42 -9.78 12.47
C LEU A 176 2.07 -11.21 12.07
N PHE A 177 1.80 -12.09 13.03
CA PHE A 177 1.37 -13.46 12.76
C PHE A 177 0.10 -13.50 11.91
N THR A 178 -0.92 -12.72 12.29
CA THR A 178 -2.16 -12.66 11.50
C THR A 178 -1.96 -12.04 10.12
N GLU A 179 -1.09 -11.04 10.00
CA GLU A 179 -0.77 -10.37 8.74
C GLU A 179 -0.10 -11.33 7.75
N PHE A 180 0.90 -12.10 8.21
CA PHE A 180 1.62 -13.04 7.35
C PHE A 180 0.84 -14.32 7.05
N ILE A 181 -0.05 -14.76 7.96
CA ILE A 181 -1.04 -15.78 7.60
C ILE A 181 -1.97 -15.27 6.51
N GLY A 182 -2.46 -14.03 6.64
CA GLY A 182 -3.26 -13.37 5.60
C GLY A 182 -2.53 -13.32 4.26
N CYS A 183 -1.25 -12.94 4.27
CA CYS A 183 -0.40 -12.95 3.08
C CYS A 183 -0.21 -14.35 2.48
N ALA A 184 -0.08 -15.39 3.32
CA ALA A 184 0.02 -16.76 2.84
C ALA A 184 -1.29 -17.21 2.17
N ILE A 185 -2.44 -16.96 2.80
CA ILE A 185 -3.76 -17.27 2.22
C ILE A 185 -3.97 -16.49 0.91
N GLY A 186 -3.67 -15.18 0.92
CA GLY A 186 -3.75 -14.33 -0.26
C GLY A 186 -2.86 -14.83 -1.39
N ALA A 187 -1.59 -15.14 -1.10
CA ALA A 187 -0.66 -15.68 -2.09
C ALA A 187 -1.10 -17.04 -2.64
N ALA A 188 -1.69 -17.91 -1.81
CA ALA A 188 -2.28 -19.16 -2.28
C ALA A 188 -3.46 -18.91 -3.21
N ALA A 189 -4.30 -17.91 -2.94
CA ALA A 189 -5.41 -17.50 -3.80
C ALA A 189 -4.98 -16.70 -5.05
N GLY A 190 -3.67 -16.52 -5.29
CA GLY A 190 -3.15 -15.77 -6.44
C GLY A 190 -2.97 -14.26 -6.21
N GLY A 191 -3.16 -13.79 -4.98
CA GLY A 191 -2.96 -12.40 -4.57
C GLY A 191 -1.49 -12.03 -4.29
N LEU A 192 -1.26 -10.75 -4.07
CA LEU A 192 0.03 -10.19 -3.67
C LEU A 192 0.13 -10.10 -2.13
N GLY A 193 1.34 -9.90 -1.62
CA GLY A 193 1.58 -9.65 -0.20
C GLY A 193 1.04 -8.28 0.18
N THR A 194 0.37 -8.21 1.32
CA THR A 194 -0.30 -7.01 1.83
C THR A 194 0.24 -6.64 3.19
N THR A 195 0.21 -5.35 3.53
CA THR A 195 0.60 -4.88 4.87
C THR A 195 -0.39 -3.83 5.41
N SER A 196 -0.12 -3.30 6.59
CA SER A 196 -0.94 -2.29 7.25
C SER A 196 -0.87 -0.94 6.52
N TYR A 197 -2.03 -0.39 6.14
CA TYR A 197 -2.12 0.84 5.35
C TYR A 197 -2.08 2.12 6.21
N PRO A 198 -1.17 3.08 5.93
CA PRO A 198 -1.10 4.37 6.62
C PRO A 198 -2.39 5.21 6.57
N GLU A 199 -3.13 5.10 5.47
CA GLU A 199 -4.37 5.83 5.22
C GLU A 199 -5.45 5.46 6.23
N ASN A 200 -5.50 4.19 6.63
CA ASN A 200 -6.46 3.69 7.62
C ASN A 200 -6.22 4.33 9.00
N VAL A 201 -4.96 4.57 9.35
CA VAL A 201 -4.61 5.27 10.60
C VAL A 201 -4.99 6.75 10.53
N GLY A 202 -4.84 7.38 9.36
CA GLY A 202 -5.35 8.72 9.10
C GLY A 202 -6.87 8.80 9.31
N ILE A 203 -7.62 7.83 8.80
CA ILE A 203 -9.08 7.74 8.97
C ILE A 203 -9.46 7.57 10.45
N ILE A 204 -8.76 6.71 11.20
CA ILE A 204 -9.04 6.52 12.64
C ILE A 204 -8.83 7.83 13.41
N ARG A 205 -7.74 8.55 13.13
CA ARG A 205 -7.43 9.84 13.79
C ARG A 205 -8.46 10.92 13.52
N VAL A 206 -9.00 10.98 12.30
CA VAL A 206 -10.03 11.97 11.92
C VAL A 206 -11.41 11.56 12.42
N SER A 207 -11.75 10.27 12.31
CA SER A 207 -13.06 9.75 12.69
C SER A 207 -13.27 9.62 14.20
N GLY A 208 -12.19 9.47 14.96
CA GLY A 208 -12.27 9.14 16.38
C GLY A 208 -12.67 7.69 16.67
N VAL A 209 -12.85 6.85 15.65
CA VAL A 209 -13.40 5.49 15.81
C VAL A 209 -12.30 4.43 15.66
N GLY A 210 -11.83 3.90 16.80
CA GLY A 210 -10.83 2.81 16.87
C GLY A 210 -11.43 1.41 17.08
N SER A 211 -12.70 1.18 16.72
CA SER A 211 -13.38 -0.10 16.99
C SER A 211 -12.92 -1.23 16.06
N ARG A 212 -12.49 -2.36 16.63
CA ARG A 212 -12.11 -3.58 15.88
C ARG A 212 -13.24 -4.12 15.00
N PHE A 213 -14.50 -3.86 15.37
CA PHE A 213 -15.66 -4.34 14.60
C PHE A 213 -15.81 -3.60 13.28
N VAL A 214 -15.40 -2.32 13.22
CA VAL A 214 -15.40 -1.55 11.96
C VAL A 214 -14.38 -2.15 11.00
N THR A 215 -13.18 -2.46 11.48
CA THR A 215 -12.14 -3.10 10.67
C THR A 215 -12.54 -4.51 10.23
N LEU A 216 -13.19 -5.29 11.10
CA LEU A 216 -13.71 -6.62 10.76
C LEU A 216 -14.79 -6.53 9.67
N ALA A 217 -15.75 -5.61 9.82
CA ALA A 217 -16.81 -5.40 8.83
C ALA A 217 -16.23 -4.98 7.47
N ALA A 218 -15.24 -4.09 7.46
CA ALA A 218 -14.52 -3.70 6.25
C ALA A 218 -13.79 -4.89 5.61
N GLY A 219 -13.13 -5.74 6.40
CA GLY A 219 -12.47 -6.95 5.91
C GLY A 219 -13.44 -7.95 5.30
N VAL A 220 -14.58 -8.21 5.95
CA VAL A 220 -15.64 -9.08 5.41
C VAL A 220 -16.22 -8.50 4.13
N LEU A 221 -16.49 -7.19 4.10
CA LEU A 221 -16.98 -6.51 2.89
C LEU A 221 -15.96 -6.63 1.73
N SER A 222 -14.67 -6.42 1.99
CA SER A 222 -13.62 -6.57 0.98
C SER A 222 -13.52 -8.01 0.46
N LEU A 223 -13.72 -9.02 1.31
CA LEU A 223 -13.79 -10.41 0.87
C LEU A 223 -14.99 -10.65 -0.05
N LEU A 224 -16.17 -10.14 0.32
CA LEU A 224 -17.39 -10.26 -0.50
C LEU A 224 -17.23 -9.56 -1.85
N ILE A 225 -16.67 -8.36 -1.87
CA ILE A 225 -16.39 -7.62 -3.11
C ILE A 225 -15.34 -8.34 -3.96
N GLY A 226 -14.32 -8.93 -3.34
CA GLY A 226 -13.29 -9.70 -4.04
C GLY A 226 -13.82 -10.95 -4.75
N LEU A 227 -14.98 -11.47 -4.32
CA LEU A 227 -15.65 -12.58 -4.99
C LEU A 227 -16.47 -12.15 -6.22
N LEU A 228 -16.60 -10.84 -6.50
CA LEU A 228 -17.35 -10.29 -7.63
C LEU A 228 -16.41 -9.96 -8.81
N PRO A 229 -16.32 -10.81 -9.85
CA PRO A 229 -15.42 -10.61 -10.99
C PRO A 229 -15.68 -9.32 -11.75
N GLN A 230 -16.94 -8.87 -11.76
CA GLN A 230 -17.37 -7.61 -12.35
C GLN A 230 -16.58 -6.41 -11.80
N VAL A 231 -16.27 -6.41 -10.50
CA VAL A 231 -15.47 -5.36 -9.88
C VAL A 231 -14.03 -5.41 -10.40
N GLY A 232 -13.46 -6.61 -10.53
CA GLY A 232 -12.12 -6.80 -11.11
C GLY A 232 -12.03 -6.31 -12.55
N LEU A 233 -13.04 -6.61 -13.39
CA LEU A 233 -13.12 -6.13 -14.78
C LEU A 233 -13.22 -4.60 -14.86
N LEU A 234 -14.04 -3.99 -13.99
CA LEU A 234 -14.15 -2.54 -13.90
C LEU A 234 -12.80 -1.90 -13.52
N LEU A 235 -12.13 -2.42 -12.50
CA LEU A 235 -10.82 -1.92 -12.07
C LEU A 235 -9.75 -2.09 -13.17
N ALA A 236 -9.76 -3.23 -13.88
CA ALA A 236 -8.84 -3.48 -14.99
C ALA A 236 -9.10 -2.58 -16.21
N SER A 237 -10.34 -2.13 -16.39
CA SER A 237 -10.72 -1.22 -17.48
C SER A 237 -10.35 0.24 -17.22
N LEU A 238 -9.91 0.60 -16.00
CA LEU A 238 -9.60 1.98 -15.65
C LEU A 238 -8.49 2.55 -16.57
N PRO A 239 -8.68 3.76 -17.12
CA PRO A 239 -7.66 4.40 -17.96
C PRO A 239 -6.34 4.59 -17.21
N GLN A 240 -5.22 4.31 -17.88
CA GLN A 240 -3.90 4.44 -17.30
C GLN A 240 -3.62 5.85 -16.72
N PRO A 241 -4.00 6.96 -17.37
CA PRO A 241 -3.76 8.30 -16.82
C PRO A 241 -4.46 8.55 -15.46
N VAL A 242 -5.64 7.95 -15.25
CA VAL A 242 -6.39 8.08 -13.98
C VAL A 242 -5.70 7.27 -12.87
N LEU A 243 -5.35 6.02 -13.16
CA LEU A 243 -4.62 5.16 -12.22
C LEU A 243 -3.27 5.77 -11.83
N SER A 244 -2.54 6.31 -12.80
CA SER A 244 -1.27 6.98 -12.61
C SER A 244 -1.40 8.27 -11.78
N ALA A 245 -2.43 9.08 -12.01
CA ALA A 245 -2.73 10.25 -11.20
C ALA A 245 -3.06 9.91 -9.75
N ALA A 246 -3.93 8.93 -9.53
CA ALA A 246 -4.27 8.45 -8.18
C ALA A 246 -3.04 7.88 -7.45
N SER A 247 -2.23 7.08 -8.16
CA SER A 247 -1.00 6.50 -7.62
C SER A 247 0.03 7.57 -7.24
N SER A 248 0.18 8.63 -8.05
CA SER A 248 1.06 9.76 -7.70
C SER A 248 0.72 10.39 -6.34
N ILE A 249 -0.57 10.56 -6.04
CA ILE A 249 -1.00 11.10 -4.74
C ILE A 249 -0.72 10.09 -3.62
N LEU A 250 -1.04 8.82 -3.84
CA LEU A 250 -0.79 7.75 -2.87
C LEU A 250 0.70 7.67 -2.50
N PHE A 251 1.58 7.62 -3.49
CA PHE A 251 3.03 7.57 -3.28
C PHE A 251 3.57 8.84 -2.60
N GLY A 252 3.01 10.01 -2.91
CA GLY A 252 3.31 11.25 -2.22
C GLY A 252 2.94 11.20 -0.73
N ILE A 253 1.76 10.68 -0.38
CA ILE A 253 1.32 10.50 1.00
C ILE A 253 2.23 9.52 1.75
N ILE A 254 2.64 8.42 1.12
CA ILE A 254 3.59 7.46 1.69
C ILE A 254 4.93 8.15 2.00
N THR A 255 5.46 8.91 1.04
CA THR A 255 6.71 9.68 1.20
C THR A 255 6.61 10.63 2.40
N LEU A 256 5.55 11.45 2.44
CA LEU A 256 5.35 12.43 3.50
C LEU A 256 5.11 11.78 4.86
N SER A 257 4.48 10.61 4.91
CA SER A 257 4.32 9.82 6.15
C SER A 257 5.67 9.37 6.70
N GLY A 258 6.59 8.95 5.83
CA GLY A 258 7.99 8.68 6.21
C GLY A 258 8.68 9.91 6.81
N ILE A 259 8.52 11.07 6.19
CA ILE A 259 9.07 12.34 6.70
C ILE A 259 8.47 12.69 8.07
N GLN A 260 7.16 12.54 8.26
CA GLN A 260 6.51 12.81 9.56
C GLN A 260 7.04 11.94 10.70
N ILE A 261 7.44 10.71 10.39
CA ILE A 261 8.05 9.80 11.37
C ILE A 261 9.48 10.24 11.68
N MET A 262 10.26 10.60 10.65
CA MET A 262 11.62 11.10 10.84
C MET A 262 11.68 12.47 11.53
N ALA A 263 10.63 13.28 11.42
CA ALA A 263 10.54 14.58 12.06
C ALA A 263 10.55 14.51 13.60
N ARG A 264 10.28 13.34 14.19
CA ARG A 264 10.31 13.12 15.65
C ARG A 264 11.67 12.64 16.17
N ILE A 265 12.65 12.47 15.27
CA ILE A 265 13.97 11.90 15.58
C ILE A 265 14.97 13.02 15.86
N HIS A 266 15.88 12.77 16.79
CA HIS A 266 17.04 13.62 16.99
C HIS A 266 18.10 13.33 15.92
N TRP A 267 18.43 14.34 15.10
CA TRP A 267 19.43 14.21 14.05
C TRP A 267 20.84 14.43 14.62
N ASP A 268 21.51 13.33 14.93
CA ASP A 268 22.94 13.26 15.26
C ASP A 268 23.76 12.73 14.06
N GLU A 269 25.09 12.75 14.20
CA GLU A 269 26.00 12.25 13.17
C GLU A 269 25.72 10.78 12.81
N LEU A 270 25.30 9.96 13.79
CA LEU A 270 24.95 8.56 13.59
C LEU A 270 23.71 8.40 12.70
N ASN A 271 22.61 9.08 13.02
CA ASN A 271 21.37 9.00 12.24
C ASN A 271 21.56 9.56 10.83
N LEU A 272 22.39 10.60 10.68
CA LEU A 272 22.75 11.14 9.37
C LEU A 272 23.59 10.13 8.56
N ALA A 273 24.58 9.50 9.19
CA ALA A 273 25.40 8.46 8.57
C ALA A 273 24.61 7.21 8.17
N VAL A 274 23.46 6.93 8.79
CA VAL A 274 22.57 5.83 8.39
C VAL A 274 21.66 6.24 7.23
N ALA A 275 20.97 7.38 7.34
CA ALA A 275 19.93 7.75 6.39
C ALA A 275 20.47 8.25 5.04
N ALA A 276 21.54 9.05 5.05
CA ALA A 276 22.07 9.68 3.83
C ALA A 276 22.60 8.66 2.80
N PRO A 277 23.51 7.72 3.15
CA PRO A 277 24.00 6.73 2.19
C PRO A 277 22.89 5.76 1.76
N ALA A 278 21.99 5.35 2.67
CA ALA A 278 20.86 4.50 2.31
C ALA A 278 19.99 5.14 1.22
N PHE A 279 19.67 6.44 1.37
CA PHE A 279 18.87 7.17 0.40
C PHE A 279 19.59 7.30 -0.95
N ILE A 280 20.84 7.80 -0.96
CA ILE A 280 21.54 8.09 -2.22
C ILE A 280 21.89 6.83 -3.01
N LEU A 281 22.32 5.76 -2.33
CA LEU A 281 22.64 4.49 -2.99
C LEU A 281 21.39 3.85 -3.58
N SER A 282 20.27 3.89 -2.86
CA SER A 282 19.01 3.34 -3.36
C SER A 282 18.51 4.09 -4.60
N MET A 283 18.61 5.42 -4.62
CA MET A 283 18.24 6.22 -5.79
C MET A 283 19.17 5.95 -6.97
N GLY A 284 20.48 5.81 -6.71
CA GLY A 284 21.48 5.47 -7.73
C GLY A 284 21.19 4.15 -8.43
N VAL A 285 20.85 3.09 -7.68
CA VAL A 285 20.49 1.78 -8.26
C VAL A 285 19.22 1.88 -9.12
N CYS A 286 18.21 2.62 -8.67
CA CYS A 286 16.97 2.81 -9.42
C CYS A 286 17.20 3.49 -10.77
N ILE A 287 18.03 4.54 -10.80
CA ILE A 287 18.34 5.29 -12.03
C ILE A 287 19.20 4.45 -12.97
N TYR A 288 20.19 3.71 -12.44
CA TYR A 288 21.04 2.85 -13.27
C TYR A 288 20.22 1.78 -14.00
N ARG A 289 19.26 1.15 -13.30
CA ARG A 289 18.38 0.13 -13.90
C ARG A 289 17.50 0.66 -15.03
N GLN A 290 17.10 1.93 -15.01
CA GLN A 290 16.28 2.50 -16.10
C GLN A 290 17.06 2.75 -17.40
N ARG A 291 18.40 2.71 -17.35
CA ARG A 291 19.26 2.96 -18.51
C ARG A 291 19.74 1.67 -19.20
N CYS A 292 19.55 0.50 -18.59
CA CYS A 292 19.93 -0.81 -19.12
C CYS A 292 18.68 -1.63 -19.45
#